data_AF-A0A7V2G0D3-F1
#
_entry.id   AF-A0A7V2G0D3-F1
#
_cell.length_a   1.000
_cell.length_b   1.000
_cell.length_c   1.000
_cell.angle_alpha   90.00
_cell.angle_beta   90.00
_cell.angle_gamma   90.00
#
_symmetry.space_group_name_H-M   'P 1'
#
loop_
_entity.id
_entity.type
_entity.pdbx_description
1 polymer ?
#
loop_
_entity_poly.entity_id
_entity_poly.type
_entity_poly.pdbx_seq_one_letter_code
_entity_poly.pdbx_strand_id
1 'polypeptide(L)'
;MSATVSTSMGGWLRLAIGSVLVLAAAVLAVFWFVLRVYVPHDRCLVLERKTGRALPPGQILAEPGQKGIQKQVLPSGRYFFNPFVYSTQLVPLTVVPAGDPKSWEWVHTAWRVSGRTPTGGFKFAGDFPKVGVLTRLSGTPPPDGAQVVDIDSPYKGVIRQVLTPGTYRINPYEYKEEIADAVYIPAGFVGVVTSQFGPSPPRKQVIDVEATALAREAMPPDTPADQRPTVYKWVNDLAVEGQSGVM
;
A
#
# COMPACT_ATOMS: atom_id res chain seq x y z
N MET A 1 34.27 27.09 -81.39
CA MET A 1 33.39 27.48 -80.28
C MET A 1 32.87 26.21 -79.62
N SER A 2 33.50 25.75 -78.54
CA SER A 2 32.99 24.60 -77.78
C SER A 2 33.22 24.90 -76.30
N ALA A 3 32.17 25.38 -75.63
CA ALA A 3 32.20 25.67 -74.21
C ALA A 3 32.04 24.37 -73.41
N THR A 4 33.06 24.04 -72.63
CA THR A 4 33.04 22.93 -71.69
C THR A 4 32.22 23.33 -70.46
N VAL A 5 30.97 22.88 -70.38
CA VAL A 5 30.16 22.95 -69.16
C VAL A 5 30.65 21.85 -68.23
N SER A 6 31.69 22.16 -67.45
CA SER A 6 32.07 21.39 -66.28
C SER A 6 31.66 22.19 -65.04
N THR A 7 31.04 21.51 -64.07
CA THR A 7 30.74 21.95 -62.69
C THR A 7 29.26 22.24 -62.41
N SER A 8 28.53 21.24 -61.92
CA SER A 8 27.40 21.47 -60.99
C SER A 8 27.11 20.32 -60.03
N MET A 9 27.69 19.13 -60.24
CA MET A 9 27.44 17.93 -59.42
C MET A 9 27.80 18.11 -57.93
N GLY A 10 28.84 18.88 -57.61
CA GLY A 10 29.30 19.09 -56.23
C GLY A 10 28.45 20.07 -55.39
N GLY A 11 27.71 20.97 -56.04
CA GLY A 11 26.83 21.93 -55.35
C GLY A 11 25.55 21.27 -54.85
N TRP A 12 24.93 20.43 -55.68
CA TRP A 12 23.73 19.66 -55.32
C TRP A 12 24.01 18.66 -54.20
N LEU A 13 25.18 18.03 -54.18
CA LEU A 13 25.57 17.12 -53.11
C LEU A 13 25.69 17.85 -51.75
N ARG A 14 26.24 19.06 -51.72
CA ARG A 14 26.33 19.87 -50.48
C ARG A 14 24.96 20.31 -49.96
N LEU A 15 24.04 20.66 -50.85
CA LEU A 15 22.66 20.99 -50.48
C LEU A 15 21.90 19.75 -49.98
N ALA A 16 22.10 18.59 -50.61
CA ALA A 16 21.51 17.33 -50.18
C ALA A 16 22.05 16.89 -48.80
N ILE A 17 23.36 17.02 -48.55
CA ILE A 17 23.94 16.72 -47.23
C ILE A 17 23.45 17.72 -46.19
N GLY A 18 23.39 19.02 -46.54
CA GLY A 18 22.87 20.05 -45.67
C GLY A 18 21.41 19.81 -45.27
N SER A 19 20.55 19.43 -46.22
CA SER A 19 19.14 19.14 -45.93
C SER A 19 18.98 17.90 -45.05
N VAL A 20 19.77 16.85 -45.27
CA VAL A 20 19.78 15.65 -44.42
C VAL A 20 20.22 15.99 -42.99
N LEU A 21 21.25 16.82 -42.81
CA LEU A 21 21.70 17.25 -41.48
C LEU A 21 20.64 18.08 -40.75
N VAL A 22 19.95 18.98 -41.45
CA VAL A 22 18.85 19.77 -40.89
C VAL A 22 17.68 18.87 -40.49
N LEU A 23 17.32 17.89 -41.34
CA LEU A 23 16.29 16.91 -41.02
C LEU A 23 16.67 16.03 -39.82
N ALA A 24 17.93 15.58 -39.75
CA ALA A 24 18.42 14.80 -38.61
C ALA A 24 18.39 15.61 -37.30
N ALA A 25 18.80 16.88 -37.34
CA ALA A 25 18.73 17.79 -36.20
C ALA A 25 17.27 18.04 -35.77
N ALA A 26 16.35 18.21 -36.73
CA ALA A 26 14.93 18.37 -36.46
C ALA A 26 14.32 17.11 -35.81
N VAL A 27 14.67 15.91 -36.30
CA VAL A 27 14.24 14.64 -35.70
C VAL A 27 14.79 14.49 -34.29
N LEU A 28 16.06 14.84 -34.06
CA LEU A 28 16.66 14.81 -32.73
C LEU A 28 15.98 15.80 -31.78
N ALA A 29 15.65 17.00 -32.26
CA ALA A 29 14.90 17.99 -31.49
C ALA A 29 13.49 17.48 -31.15
N VAL A 30 12.75 16.90 -32.11
CA VAL A 30 11.43 16.32 -31.83
C VAL A 30 11.53 15.17 -30.82
N PHE A 31 12.50 14.27 -30.99
CA PHE A 31 12.75 13.19 -30.05
C PHE A 31 13.05 13.71 -28.64
N TRP A 32 13.80 14.81 -28.51
CA TRP A 32 14.18 15.37 -27.23
C TRP A 32 13.09 16.24 -26.57
N PHE A 33 12.37 17.04 -27.35
CA PHE A 33 11.43 18.03 -26.83
C PHE A 33 9.97 17.55 -26.83
N VAL A 34 9.58 16.69 -27.77
CA VAL A 34 8.18 16.24 -27.92
C VAL A 34 7.96 14.88 -27.25
N LEU A 35 8.90 13.94 -27.41
CA LEU A 35 8.73 12.60 -26.83
C LEU A 35 9.10 12.54 -25.34
N ARG A 36 9.84 13.53 -24.84
CA ARG A 36 10.33 13.53 -23.46
C ARG A 36 9.24 13.96 -22.48
N VAL A 37 8.95 13.08 -21.54
CA VAL A 37 8.06 13.34 -20.41
C VAL A 37 8.88 13.27 -19.12
N TYR A 38 8.77 14.32 -18.32
CA TYR A 38 9.41 14.41 -17.01
C TYR A 38 8.39 14.19 -15.90
N VAL A 39 8.69 13.26 -15.01
CA VAL A 39 7.85 12.93 -13.86
C VAL A 39 8.57 13.47 -12.61
N PRO A 40 7.97 14.42 -11.89
CA PRO A 40 8.56 14.97 -10.67
C PRO A 40 8.53 13.95 -9.53
N HIS A 41 9.26 14.22 -8.45
CA HIS A 41 9.45 13.27 -7.35
C HIS A 41 8.20 13.04 -6.48
N ASP A 42 7.29 13.99 -6.44
CA ASP A 42 6.01 13.95 -5.70
C ASP A 42 4.89 13.24 -6.47
N ARG A 43 5.17 12.79 -7.69
CA ARG A 43 4.18 12.19 -8.59
C ARG A 43 4.64 10.87 -9.16
N CYS A 44 3.67 10.07 -9.54
CA CYS A 44 3.84 8.89 -10.35
C CYS A 44 3.16 9.10 -11.71
N LEU A 45 3.60 8.34 -12.71
CA LEU A 45 3.06 8.45 -14.05
C LEU A 45 2.15 7.27 -14.36
N VAL A 46 0.87 7.57 -14.57
CA VAL A 46 -0.12 6.64 -15.10
C VAL A 46 -0.11 6.77 -16.62
N LEU A 47 0.06 5.63 -17.30
CA LEU A 47 0.04 5.57 -18.75
C LEU A 47 -1.31 5.07 -19.23
N GLU A 48 -1.85 5.73 -20.24
CA GLU A 48 -2.99 5.23 -21.00
C GLU A 48 -2.54 4.97 -22.44
N ARG A 49 -2.81 3.78 -22.96
CA ARG A 49 -2.48 3.44 -24.34
C ARG A 49 -3.68 3.68 -25.25
N LYS A 50 -3.52 4.51 -26.28
CA LYS A 50 -4.60 4.90 -27.21
C LYS A 50 -4.84 3.88 -28.32
N THR A 51 -3.79 3.14 -28.71
CA THR A 51 -3.82 2.17 -29.82
C THR A 51 -3.51 0.76 -29.33
N GLY A 52 -4.22 -0.25 -29.82
CA GLY A 52 -3.99 -1.64 -29.40
C GLY A 52 -5.25 -2.48 -29.46
N ARG A 53 -5.19 -3.68 -28.88
CA ARG A 53 -6.36 -4.56 -28.75
C ARG A 53 -7.39 -3.92 -27.84
N ALA A 54 -8.67 -4.09 -28.14
CA ALA A 54 -9.75 -3.64 -27.26
C ALA A 54 -9.70 -4.37 -25.91
N LEU A 55 -10.18 -3.69 -24.86
CA LEU A 55 -10.25 -4.25 -23.51
C LEU A 55 -11.30 -5.37 -23.47
N PRO A 56 -10.98 -6.55 -22.91
CA PRO A 56 -11.97 -7.59 -22.65
C PRO A 56 -13.11 -7.05 -21.76
N PRO A 57 -14.36 -7.49 -21.96
CA PRO A 57 -15.48 -7.05 -21.14
C PRO A 57 -15.24 -7.38 -19.67
N GLY A 58 -15.42 -6.37 -18.80
CA GLY A 58 -15.20 -6.48 -17.35
C GLY A 58 -13.78 -6.14 -16.88
N GLN A 59 -12.80 -6.03 -17.79
CA GLN A 59 -11.45 -5.58 -17.48
C GLN A 59 -11.38 -4.05 -17.57
N ILE A 60 -10.99 -3.39 -16.47
CA ILE A 60 -10.86 -1.92 -16.41
C ILE A 60 -9.42 -1.47 -16.73
N LEU A 61 -8.44 -2.28 -16.35
CA LEU A 61 -7.02 -1.97 -16.51
C LEU A 61 -6.44 -2.76 -17.68
N ALA A 62 -5.79 -2.05 -18.60
CA ALA A 62 -5.10 -2.62 -19.74
C ALA A 62 -3.83 -3.35 -19.32
N GLU A 63 -3.64 -4.53 -19.89
CA GLU A 63 -2.35 -5.21 -19.93
C GLU A 63 -1.43 -4.60 -21.01
N PRO A 64 -0.12 -4.91 -20.98
CA PRO A 64 0.80 -4.48 -22.02
C PRO A 64 0.32 -4.95 -23.40
N GLY A 65 -0.02 -4.01 -24.28
CA GLY A 65 -0.57 -4.35 -25.61
C GLY A 65 -2.02 -3.96 -25.84
N GLN A 66 -2.79 -3.82 -24.76
CA GLN A 66 -4.20 -3.46 -24.81
C GLN A 66 -4.39 -1.94 -24.76
N LYS A 67 -5.48 -1.46 -25.38
CA LYS A 67 -5.90 -0.05 -25.36
C LYS A 67 -6.56 0.26 -24.01
N GLY A 68 -6.06 1.26 -23.29
CA GLY A 68 -6.63 1.71 -22.03
C GLY A 68 -5.56 2.04 -20.99
N ILE A 69 -6.01 2.26 -19.75
CA ILE A 69 -5.17 2.64 -18.61
C ILE A 69 -4.32 1.44 -18.21
N GLN A 70 -3.00 1.59 -18.27
CA GLN A 70 -2.06 0.53 -17.92
C GLN A 70 -2.10 0.25 -16.42
N LYS A 71 -2.00 -1.04 -16.07
CA LYS A 71 -1.90 -1.46 -14.66
C LYS A 71 -0.64 -0.92 -13.99
N GLN A 72 0.50 -0.97 -14.68
CA GLN A 72 1.78 -0.54 -14.13
C GLN A 72 1.88 0.99 -14.10
N VAL A 73 2.20 1.52 -12.91
CA VAL A 73 2.52 2.92 -12.71
C VAL A 73 4.03 3.10 -12.73
N LEU A 74 4.50 4.13 -13.43
CA LEU A 74 5.92 4.41 -13.54
C LEU A 74 6.38 5.35 -12.41
N PRO A 75 7.58 5.12 -11.84
CA PRO A 75 8.14 5.97 -10.81
C PRO A 75 8.54 7.36 -11.35
N SER A 76 8.97 8.24 -10.45
CA SER A 76 9.56 9.52 -10.82
C SER A 76 10.80 9.30 -11.69
N GLY A 77 10.95 10.09 -12.75
CA GLY A 77 12.01 9.87 -13.73
C GLY A 77 11.79 10.59 -15.05
N ARG A 78 12.61 10.23 -16.03
CA ARG A 78 12.54 10.73 -17.40
C ARG A 78 12.16 9.59 -18.31
N TYR A 79 11.07 9.76 -19.04
CA TYR A 79 10.57 8.76 -19.97
C TYR A 79 10.41 9.36 -21.36
N PHE A 80 10.51 8.51 -22.38
CA PHE A 80 10.29 8.88 -23.76
C PHE A 80 9.08 8.09 -24.28
N PHE A 81 7.97 8.79 -24.49
CA PHE A 81 6.75 8.18 -25.00
C PHE A 81 6.27 8.93 -26.24
N ASN A 82 5.74 8.17 -27.20
CA ASN A 82 5.11 8.75 -28.36
C ASN A 82 3.69 9.23 -27.99
N PRO A 83 3.37 10.54 -28.05
CA PRO A 83 2.05 11.08 -27.68
C PRO A 83 0.88 10.56 -28.52
N PHE A 84 1.17 10.04 -29.73
CA PHE A 84 0.18 9.42 -30.61
C PHE A 84 -0.23 8.02 -30.13
N VAL A 85 0.64 7.32 -29.42
CA VAL A 85 0.40 5.96 -28.91
C VAL A 85 -0.02 5.98 -27.45
N TYR A 86 0.59 6.86 -26.64
CA TYR A 86 0.40 6.92 -25.20
C TYR A 86 -0.11 8.30 -24.77
N SER A 87 -1.04 8.29 -23.82
CA SER A 87 -1.41 9.44 -22.99
C SER A 87 -0.70 9.32 -21.65
N THR A 88 -0.12 10.42 -21.18
CA THR A 88 0.62 10.47 -19.91
C THR A 88 -0.15 11.31 -18.90
N GLN A 89 -0.45 10.73 -17.74
CA GLN A 89 -1.14 11.43 -16.65
C GLN A 89 -0.29 11.39 -15.39
N LEU A 90 -0.01 12.58 -14.84
CA LEU A 90 0.76 12.74 -13.61
C LEU A 90 -0.19 12.71 -12.42
N VAL A 91 -0.03 11.70 -11.56
CA VAL A 91 -0.85 11.48 -10.37
C VAL A 91 0.01 11.71 -9.12
N PRO A 92 -0.46 12.43 -8.09
CA PRO A 92 0.29 12.61 -6.85
C PRO A 92 0.49 11.28 -6.10
N LEU A 93 1.62 11.16 -5.41
CA LEU A 93 1.87 10.01 -4.55
C LEU A 93 0.95 10.03 -3.33
N THR A 94 0.46 8.85 -2.94
CA THR A 94 -0.32 8.69 -1.71
C THR A 94 0.64 8.77 -0.53
N VAL A 95 0.52 9.83 0.27
CA VAL A 95 1.29 10.01 1.50
C VAL A 95 0.43 9.60 2.68
N VAL A 96 0.84 8.57 3.40
CA VAL A 96 0.22 8.13 4.65
C VAL A 96 1.02 8.77 5.81
N PRO A 97 0.42 9.71 6.57
CA PRO A 97 1.13 10.41 7.64
C PRO A 97 1.59 9.49 8.77
N ALA A 98 2.84 9.66 9.21
CA ALA A 98 3.39 8.94 10.36
C ALA A 98 3.00 9.53 11.72
N GLY A 99 2.35 10.69 11.74
CA GLY A 99 2.05 11.43 12.97
C GLY A 99 3.31 12.06 13.59
N ASP A 100 3.14 12.70 14.75
CA ASP A 100 4.25 13.24 15.55
C ASP A 100 4.23 12.65 16.96
N PRO A 101 5.22 11.82 17.35
CA PRO A 101 5.30 11.24 18.68
C PRO A 101 5.44 12.27 19.81
N LYS A 102 5.90 13.49 19.53
CA LYS A 102 6.01 14.54 20.55
C LYS A 102 4.67 15.15 20.93
N SER A 103 3.70 15.10 20.01
CA SER A 103 2.34 15.61 20.22
C SER A 103 1.47 14.67 21.05
N TRP A 104 1.93 13.44 21.28
CA TRP A 104 1.12 12.40 21.92
C TRP A 104 0.95 12.71 23.41
N GLU A 105 -0.24 13.19 23.77
CA GLU A 105 -0.60 13.40 25.17
C GLU A 105 -1.00 12.08 25.80
N TRP A 106 -0.09 11.53 26.60
CA TRP A 106 -0.34 10.31 27.34
C TRP A 106 -1.28 10.56 28.52
N VAL A 107 -2.59 10.40 28.33
CA VAL A 107 -3.56 10.43 29.44
C VAL A 107 -3.55 9.10 30.21
N HIS A 108 -2.41 8.77 30.82
CA HIS A 108 -2.26 7.68 31.78
C HIS A 108 -2.24 8.18 33.24
N THR A 109 -2.21 9.50 33.46
CA THR A 109 -2.16 10.13 34.81
C THR A 109 -3.46 10.79 35.26
N ALA A 110 -4.45 11.04 34.40
CA ALA A 110 -5.69 11.72 34.82
C ALA A 110 -6.58 10.90 35.79
N TRP A 111 -6.43 9.58 35.82
CA TRP A 111 -7.08 8.74 36.86
C TRP A 111 -6.42 8.93 38.23
N ARG A 112 -5.08 9.06 38.31
CA ARG A 112 -4.39 9.34 39.58
C ARG A 112 -4.59 10.77 40.08
N VAL A 113 -4.92 11.72 39.20
CA VAL A 113 -5.00 13.15 39.55
C VAL A 113 -6.43 13.61 39.86
N SER A 114 -7.50 12.96 39.37
CA SER A 114 -8.87 13.50 39.56
C SER A 114 -9.86 12.65 40.39
N GLY A 115 -9.51 11.43 40.80
CA GLY A 115 -10.41 10.59 41.61
C GLY A 115 -11.78 10.27 40.96
N ARG A 116 -11.97 10.61 39.67
CA ARG A 116 -13.17 10.33 38.89
C ARG A 116 -12.89 9.25 37.87
N THR A 117 -13.72 8.22 37.85
CA THR A 117 -13.65 7.15 36.84
C THR A 117 -14.10 7.78 35.54
N PRO A 118 -13.26 7.86 34.51
CA PRO A 118 -13.70 8.40 33.24
C PRO A 118 -14.72 7.42 32.68
N THR A 119 -16.01 7.77 32.74
CA THR A 119 -17.12 6.97 32.17
C THR A 119 -17.13 7.01 30.63
N GLY A 120 -16.08 7.54 30.01
CA GLY A 120 -15.82 7.50 28.58
C GLY A 120 -14.45 6.88 28.36
N GLY A 121 -14.35 5.98 27.36
CA GLY A 121 -13.12 5.24 27.07
C GLY A 121 -11.87 6.13 26.90
N PHE A 122 -10.70 5.50 26.88
CA PHE A 122 -9.42 6.17 26.69
C PHE A 122 -9.47 7.12 25.48
N LYS A 123 -9.50 8.43 25.73
CA LYS A 123 -9.39 9.44 24.68
C LYS A 123 -7.91 9.81 24.54
N PHE A 124 -7.32 9.32 23.46
CA PHE A 124 -5.97 9.66 23.08
C PHE A 124 -6.02 10.96 22.26
N ALA A 125 -5.30 11.99 22.71
CA ALA A 125 -5.18 13.26 21.99
C ALA A 125 -3.75 13.38 21.42
N GLY A 126 -3.65 13.75 20.14
CA GLY A 126 -2.36 13.90 19.45
C GLY A 126 -2.44 13.53 17.97
N ASP A 127 -1.35 13.82 17.25
CA ASP A 127 -1.18 13.45 15.85
C ASP A 127 -0.67 12.01 15.74
N PHE A 128 -1.59 11.05 15.77
CA PHE A 128 -1.28 9.62 15.66
C PHE A 128 -0.87 9.24 14.23
N PRO A 129 -0.10 8.14 14.07
CA PRO A 129 0.13 7.57 12.76
C PRO A 129 -1.20 7.20 12.12
N LYS A 130 -1.28 7.37 10.80
CA LYS A 130 -2.41 6.93 10.00
C LYS A 130 -2.02 5.68 9.21
N VAL A 131 -3.03 4.93 8.79
CA VAL A 131 -2.87 3.77 7.90
C VAL A 131 -3.73 3.97 6.66
N GLY A 132 -3.25 3.50 5.52
CA GLY A 132 -4.01 3.52 4.27
C GLY A 132 -4.76 2.21 4.09
N VAL A 133 -6.09 2.23 4.16
CA VAL A 133 -6.94 1.11 3.76
C VAL A 133 -7.15 1.20 2.26
N LEU A 134 -6.88 0.11 1.53
CA LEU A 134 -7.06 0.05 0.09
C LEU A 134 -8.30 -0.77 -0.27
N THR A 135 -9.11 -0.27 -1.19
CA THR A 135 -10.18 -1.02 -1.83
C THR A 135 -9.83 -1.21 -3.30
N ARG A 136 -9.64 -2.45 -3.73
CA ARG A 136 -9.44 -2.76 -5.15
C ARG A 136 -10.75 -2.63 -5.91
N LEU A 137 -10.74 -1.82 -6.96
CA LEU A 137 -11.89 -1.57 -7.84
C LEU A 137 -11.93 -2.54 -9.03
N SER A 138 -10.77 -3.07 -9.41
CA SER A 138 -10.58 -3.99 -10.56
C SER A 138 -10.55 -5.46 -10.13
N GLY A 139 -10.88 -6.38 -11.04
CA GLY A 139 -10.79 -7.83 -10.82
C GLY A 139 -12.14 -8.54 -10.78
N THR A 140 -12.09 -9.86 -10.67
CA THR A 140 -13.28 -10.72 -10.53
C THR A 140 -13.91 -10.54 -9.15
N PRO A 141 -15.25 -10.63 -9.02
CA PRO A 141 -15.87 -10.70 -7.72
C PRO A 141 -15.37 -11.97 -6.98
N PRO A 142 -15.14 -11.88 -5.67
CA PRO A 142 -14.65 -13.00 -4.87
C PRO A 142 -15.69 -14.13 -4.79
N PRO A 143 -15.25 -15.41 -4.85
CA PRO A 143 -16.13 -16.58 -5.00
C PRO A 143 -17.10 -16.81 -3.83
N ASP A 144 -16.84 -16.25 -2.65
CA ASP A 144 -17.67 -16.44 -1.45
C ASP A 144 -18.40 -15.15 -1.00
N GLY A 145 -18.44 -14.11 -1.85
CA GLY A 145 -18.93 -12.79 -1.45
C GLY A 145 -18.09 -12.12 -0.36
N ALA A 146 -16.87 -12.63 -0.12
CA ALA A 146 -15.91 -12.07 0.82
C ALA A 146 -15.57 -10.62 0.46
N GLN A 147 -15.89 -9.66 1.33
CA GLN A 147 -15.57 -8.26 1.06
C GLN A 147 -14.09 -7.94 1.28
N VAL A 148 -13.40 -8.74 2.11
CA VAL A 148 -11.99 -8.58 2.43
C VAL A 148 -11.17 -9.59 1.63
N VAL A 149 -10.17 -9.11 0.89
CA VAL A 149 -9.33 -9.91 -0.02
C VAL A 149 -7.86 -9.67 0.28
N ASP A 150 -7.01 -10.65 -0.01
CA ASP A 150 -5.56 -10.49 0.10
C ASP A 150 -5.01 -9.70 -1.09
N ILE A 151 -3.88 -9.02 -0.90
CA ILE A 151 -3.27 -8.16 -1.93
C ILE A 151 -2.84 -8.97 -3.17
N ASP A 152 -2.40 -10.22 -3.00
CA ASP A 152 -1.91 -11.06 -4.10
C ASP A 152 -3.04 -11.74 -4.87
N SER A 153 -4.27 -11.69 -4.34
CA SER A 153 -5.43 -12.28 -4.99
C SER A 153 -5.84 -11.46 -6.23
N PRO A 154 -6.51 -12.04 -7.23
CA PRO A 154 -7.06 -11.30 -8.38
C PRO A 154 -8.44 -10.68 -8.10
N TYR A 155 -8.96 -10.81 -6.87
CA TYR A 155 -10.33 -10.45 -6.54
C TYR A 155 -10.49 -8.96 -6.24
N LYS A 156 -11.68 -8.44 -6.58
CA LYS A 156 -12.14 -7.10 -6.22
C LYS A 156 -12.60 -7.10 -4.75
N GLY A 157 -12.24 -6.08 -3.97
CA GLY A 157 -12.63 -5.98 -2.56
C GLY A 157 -11.73 -5.07 -1.73
N VAL A 158 -12.00 -4.99 -0.43
CA VAL A 158 -11.16 -4.32 0.56
C VAL A 158 -9.93 -5.17 0.82
N ILE A 159 -8.74 -4.59 0.74
CA ILE A 159 -7.50 -5.33 0.97
C ILE A 159 -7.29 -5.52 2.47
N ARG A 160 -6.99 -6.75 2.88
CA ARG A 160 -6.72 -7.10 4.28
C ARG A 160 -5.51 -6.37 4.85
N GLN A 161 -4.48 -6.21 4.03
CA GLN A 161 -3.24 -5.55 4.39
C GLN A 161 -3.40 -4.04 4.24
N VAL A 162 -3.04 -3.31 5.30
CA VAL A 162 -3.04 -1.85 5.30
C VAL A 162 -1.67 -1.31 4.89
N LEU A 163 -1.67 -0.14 4.26
CA LEU A 163 -0.44 0.61 4.02
C LEU A 163 0.07 1.19 5.33
N THR A 164 1.33 0.93 5.65
CA THR A 164 2.01 1.56 6.79
C THR A 164 2.24 3.05 6.53
N PRO A 165 2.62 3.85 7.53
CA PRO A 165 3.03 5.22 7.27
C PRO A 165 4.19 5.28 6.26
N GLY A 166 4.08 6.15 5.26
CA GLY A 166 5.03 6.21 4.16
C GLY A 166 4.45 6.82 2.89
N THR A 167 5.24 6.79 1.81
CA THR A 167 4.84 7.30 0.49
C THR A 167 4.70 6.15 -0.49
N TYR A 168 3.51 6.00 -1.06
CA TYR A 168 3.15 4.89 -1.94
C TYR A 168 2.79 5.36 -3.34
N ARG A 169 3.13 4.52 -4.32
CA ARG A 169 2.78 4.69 -5.73
C ARG A 169 1.53 3.85 -5.99
N ILE A 170 0.37 4.45 -5.77
CA ILE A 170 -0.92 3.78 -5.97
C ILE A 170 -1.51 4.23 -7.30
N ASN A 171 -2.11 3.29 -8.03
CA ASN A 171 -2.90 3.59 -9.22
C ASN A 171 -4.35 3.91 -8.79
N PRO A 172 -4.84 5.16 -8.93
CA PRO A 172 -6.21 5.52 -8.51
C PRO A 172 -7.30 4.78 -9.28
N TYR A 173 -6.97 4.25 -10.46
CA TYR A 173 -7.89 3.47 -11.28
C TYR A 173 -7.98 2.00 -10.87
N GLU A 174 -7.00 1.50 -10.10
CA GLU A 174 -6.98 0.13 -9.58
C GLU A 174 -7.45 0.08 -8.12
N TYR A 175 -6.98 1.02 -7.31
CA TYR A 175 -7.21 1.06 -5.88
C TYR A 175 -7.81 2.40 -5.49
N LYS A 176 -8.81 2.35 -4.60
CA LYS A 176 -9.31 3.48 -3.85
C LYS A 176 -8.68 3.46 -2.46
N GLU A 177 -7.94 4.49 -2.12
CA GLU A 177 -7.34 4.67 -0.81
C GLU A 177 -8.27 5.41 0.16
N GLU A 178 -8.30 4.96 1.40
CA GLU A 178 -8.97 5.62 2.52
C GLU A 178 -8.00 5.67 3.70
N ILE A 179 -7.68 6.89 4.16
CA ILE A 179 -6.74 7.09 5.26
C ILE A 179 -7.52 7.02 6.57
N ALA A 180 -7.20 6.03 7.39
CA ALA A 180 -7.79 5.82 8.71
C ALA A 180 -6.73 6.02 9.82
N ASP A 181 -7.19 6.29 11.04
CA ASP A 181 -6.29 6.43 12.18
C ASP A 181 -5.75 5.07 12.62
N ALA A 182 -4.44 4.98 12.88
CA ALA A 182 -3.84 3.74 13.38
C ALA A 182 -4.18 3.54 14.86
N VAL A 183 -4.44 2.29 15.22
CA VAL A 183 -4.61 1.92 16.63
C VAL A 183 -3.23 1.89 17.29
N TYR A 184 -3.04 2.76 18.27
CA TYR A 184 -1.84 2.78 19.10
C TYR A 184 -2.06 1.98 20.40
N ILE A 185 -1.14 1.06 20.73
CA ILE A 185 -1.19 0.27 21.96
C ILE A 185 -0.04 0.73 22.86
N PRO A 186 -0.34 1.39 24.00
CA PRO A 186 0.69 1.86 24.92
C PRO A 186 1.40 0.72 25.66
N ALA A 187 2.59 1.03 26.19
CA ALA A 187 3.34 0.09 27.00
C ALA A 187 2.49 -0.38 28.21
N GLY A 188 2.49 -1.69 28.45
CA GLY A 188 1.69 -2.33 29.49
C GLY A 188 0.27 -2.75 29.07
N PHE A 189 -0.12 -2.50 27.81
CA PHE A 189 -1.39 -2.96 27.24
C PHE A 189 -1.17 -4.06 26.19
N VAL A 190 -2.19 -4.91 26.00
CA VAL A 190 -2.24 -5.93 24.95
C VAL A 190 -3.40 -5.59 24.01
N GLY A 191 -3.14 -5.56 22.70
CA GLY A 191 -4.17 -5.44 21.69
C GLY A 191 -4.78 -6.80 21.36
N VAL A 192 -6.10 -6.91 21.39
CA VAL A 192 -6.83 -8.10 20.94
C VAL A 192 -7.56 -7.75 19.65
N VAL A 193 -7.27 -8.50 18.58
CA VAL A 193 -7.94 -8.34 17.29
C VAL A 193 -8.96 -9.44 17.14
N THR A 194 -10.23 -9.06 17.03
CA THR A 194 -11.33 -9.99 16.74
C THR A 194 -11.77 -9.79 15.30
N SER A 195 -11.80 -10.87 14.52
CA SER A 195 -12.42 -10.83 13.19
C SER A 195 -13.93 -10.64 13.35
N GLN A 196 -14.49 -9.61 12.70
CA GLN A 196 -15.96 -9.48 12.58
C GLN A 196 -16.52 -10.35 11.45
N PHE A 197 -15.63 -10.95 10.64
CA PHE A 197 -15.99 -11.82 9.53
C PHE A 197 -15.64 -13.28 9.85
N GLY A 198 -16.54 -14.19 9.51
CA GLY A 198 -16.38 -15.63 9.71
C GLY A 198 -17.40 -16.22 10.70
N PRO A 199 -17.43 -17.56 10.83
CA PRO A 199 -18.29 -18.21 11.80
C PRO A 199 -17.90 -17.79 13.23
N SER A 200 -18.89 -17.43 14.05
CA SER A 200 -18.65 -17.14 15.46
C SER A 200 -17.97 -18.34 16.10
N PRO A 201 -16.88 -18.15 16.85
CA PRO A 201 -16.32 -19.24 17.63
C PRO A 201 -17.42 -19.82 18.53
N PRO A 202 -17.50 -21.16 18.70
CA PRO A 202 -18.38 -21.73 19.70
C PRO A 202 -17.98 -21.11 21.03
N ARG A 203 -18.97 -20.60 21.78
CA ARG A 203 -18.82 -19.96 23.08
C ARG A 203 -18.10 -20.91 24.05
N LYS A 204 -16.78 -20.97 24.03
CA LYS A 204 -15.94 -21.62 25.02
C LYS A 204 -15.37 -20.54 25.92
N GLN A 205 -15.47 -20.80 27.21
CA GLN A 205 -15.32 -19.87 28.31
C GLN A 205 -14.12 -18.94 28.15
N VAL A 206 -14.38 -17.68 28.52
CA VAL A 206 -13.40 -16.71 28.96
C VAL A 206 -12.26 -17.46 29.63
N ILE A 207 -11.00 -17.18 29.27
CA ILE A 207 -9.81 -17.70 29.95
C ILE A 207 -10.09 -17.62 31.45
N ASP A 208 -10.38 -18.77 32.06
CA ASP A 208 -11.04 -18.79 33.36
C ASP A 208 -10.08 -18.18 34.37
N VAL A 209 -10.40 -16.96 34.80
CA VAL A 209 -9.76 -16.31 35.95
C VAL A 209 -9.93 -17.21 37.20
N GLU A 210 -10.89 -18.15 37.17
CA GLU A 210 -11.06 -19.24 38.12
C GLU A 210 -9.83 -20.17 38.21
N ALA A 211 -9.11 -20.46 37.12
CA ALA A 211 -7.88 -21.25 37.19
C ALA A 211 -6.77 -20.51 37.96
N THR A 212 -6.75 -19.18 37.87
CA THR A 212 -5.84 -18.33 38.65
C THR A 212 -6.31 -18.18 40.10
N ALA A 213 -7.62 -18.24 40.37
CA ALA A 213 -8.20 -18.17 41.71
C ALA A 213 -8.06 -19.50 42.48
N LEU A 214 -8.35 -20.63 41.84
CA LEU A 214 -8.19 -21.99 42.39
C LEU A 214 -6.73 -22.32 42.69
N ALA A 215 -5.79 -21.88 41.85
CA ALA A 215 -4.36 -22.01 42.12
C ALA A 215 -3.89 -21.16 43.30
N ARG A 216 -4.60 -20.06 43.61
CA ARG A 216 -4.29 -19.17 44.73
C ARG A 216 -4.88 -19.69 46.06
N GLU A 217 -5.97 -20.43 45.99
CA GLU A 217 -6.64 -21.06 47.13
C GLU A 217 -5.98 -22.39 47.55
N ALA A 218 -5.36 -23.11 46.60
CA ALA A 218 -4.66 -24.38 46.86
C ALA A 218 -3.22 -24.23 47.39
N MET A 219 -2.70 -23.00 47.53
CA MET A 219 -1.30 -22.76 47.91
C MET A 219 -1.16 -22.48 49.41
N PRO A 220 -0.33 -23.22 50.17
CA PRO A 220 -0.13 -22.94 51.58
C PRO A 220 0.51 -21.55 51.76
N PRO A 221 0.04 -20.75 52.74
CA PRO A 221 0.38 -19.33 52.88
C PRO A 221 1.88 -19.05 53.07
N ASP A 222 2.67 -20.05 53.45
CA ASP A 222 4.09 -19.92 53.80
C ASP A 222 5.07 -20.29 52.67
N THR A 223 4.60 -20.37 51.41
CA THR A 223 5.51 -20.75 50.31
C THR A 223 6.46 -19.60 49.95
N PRO A 224 7.79 -19.79 50.07
CA PRO A 224 8.79 -18.76 49.81
C PRO A 224 8.82 -18.36 48.31
N ALA A 225 9.20 -17.11 48.05
CA ALA A 225 9.03 -16.46 46.75
C ALA A 225 9.89 -17.06 45.62
N ASP A 226 10.94 -17.80 45.97
CA ASP A 226 11.88 -18.48 45.07
C ASP A 226 11.31 -19.77 44.45
N GLN A 227 10.31 -20.39 45.08
CA GLN A 227 9.64 -21.60 44.59
C GLN A 227 8.32 -21.34 43.85
N ARG A 228 7.93 -20.07 43.67
CA ARG A 228 6.71 -19.72 42.92
C ARG A 228 6.98 -19.91 41.42
N PRO A 229 6.21 -20.74 40.69
CA PRO A 229 6.37 -20.81 39.25
C PRO A 229 6.04 -19.44 38.64
N THR A 230 6.98 -18.87 37.89
CA THR A 230 6.71 -17.68 37.08
C THR A 230 5.60 -18.01 36.09
N VAL A 231 4.50 -17.25 36.15
CA VAL A 231 3.24 -17.42 35.38
C VAL A 231 3.50 -17.71 33.88
N TYR A 232 4.58 -17.17 33.33
CA TYR A 232 4.96 -17.34 31.92
C TYR A 232 5.41 -18.75 31.52
N LYS A 233 5.96 -19.56 32.44
CA LYS A 233 6.47 -20.91 32.09
C LYS A 233 5.33 -21.92 31.93
N TRP A 234 4.32 -21.84 32.79
CA TRP A 234 3.23 -22.83 32.86
C TRP A 234 2.18 -22.67 31.75
N VAL A 235 1.95 -21.43 31.28
CA VAL A 235 1.01 -21.15 30.17
C VAL A 235 1.53 -21.70 28.84
N ASN A 236 2.85 -21.70 28.63
CA ASN A 236 3.43 -22.27 27.41
C ASN A 236 3.39 -23.81 27.41
N ASP A 237 3.56 -24.45 28.56
CA ASP A 237 3.54 -25.93 28.64
C ASP A 237 2.13 -26.49 28.35
N LEU A 238 1.06 -25.82 28.81
CA LEU A 238 -0.33 -26.19 28.48
C LEU A 238 -0.71 -25.91 27.02
N ALA A 239 -0.11 -24.91 26.39
CA ALA A 239 -0.35 -24.61 24.97
C ALA A 239 0.26 -25.68 24.05
N VAL A 240 1.37 -26.32 24.48
CA VAL A 240 2.03 -27.41 23.73
C VAL A 240 1.26 -28.73 23.89
N GLU A 241 0.70 -29.02 25.05
CA GLU A 241 -0.07 -30.25 25.31
C GLU A 241 -1.44 -30.29 24.59
N GLY A 242 -2.00 -29.12 24.26
CA GLY A 242 -3.26 -29.00 23.51
C GLY A 242 -3.18 -29.33 22.01
N GLN A 243 -1.99 -29.56 21.45
CA GLN A 243 -1.80 -29.89 20.02
C GLN A 243 -1.40 -31.35 19.75
N SER A 244 -1.07 -32.16 20.76
CA SER A 244 -0.65 -33.56 20.56
C SER A 244 -1.75 -34.61 20.72
N GLY A 245 -3.03 -34.19 20.73
CA GLY A 245 -4.18 -35.07 20.95
C GLY A 245 -5.20 -35.06 19.81
N VAL A 246 -4.78 -35.37 18.58
CA VAL A 246 -5.70 -35.75 17.50
C VAL A 246 -5.13 -36.97 16.78
N MET A 247 -5.59 -38.16 17.18
CA MET A 247 -5.84 -39.27 16.24
C MET A 247 -7.21 -39.05 15.62
#